data_AF-A0AAQ6AI38-F1
#
_entry.id   AF-A0AAQ6AI38-F1
#
_cell.length_a   1.000
_cell.length_b   1.000
_cell.length_c   1.000
_cell.angle_alpha   90.00
_cell.angle_beta   90.00
_cell.angle_gamma   90.00
#
_symmetry.space_group_name_H-M   'P 1'
#
loop_
_entity.id
_entity.type
_entity.pdbx_description
1 polymer ?
#
loop_
_entity_poly.entity_id
_entity_poly.type
_entity_poly.pdbx_seq_one_letter_code
_entity_poly.pdbx_strand_id
1 'polypeptide(L)'
;MDPYNSRNQLNPSMNSDQTAADVSGNNQTSGNVDKTTADSSDTQPATRQPQYAGGFTIIPPNEARRSQIKTMAQKEEEELRRWKEANRPSAVHLNPERLGGHVSESEARQKQLANLRGSKLQKKLKKEELDRKKRQEEEEKLQKMKDEQREKAERLEQRRQQEEQRRKDHLRTDHLRSREAFLQRFERRDVAASSSAAHTSSRGEDVESKQRAKESKRSEREVQLEHQRVNSDFLDKLEGRARGSETKKEAEHPFVATENFKPETTTGHVQLPHLKPEPSWTEGADSEPDYNWALIKLTNRFPDCSKDFLEDILQQCNGDYEEALTLLICSLS
;
A
#
# COMPACT_ATOMS: atom_id res chain seq x y z
N MET A 1 19.46 -0.21 29.00
CA MET A 1 18.33 -0.93 29.63
C MET A 1 17.39 -1.30 28.51
N ASP A 2 17.45 -2.56 28.09
CA ASP A 2 16.86 -3.10 26.87
C ASP A 2 15.63 -3.96 27.22
N PRO A 3 14.42 -3.75 26.64
CA PRO A 3 13.19 -4.39 27.12
C PRO A 3 12.72 -5.58 26.26
N TYR A 4 13.62 -6.34 25.63
CA TYR A 4 13.25 -7.56 24.90
C TYR A 4 13.99 -8.78 25.41
N ASN A 5 13.53 -9.36 26.53
CA ASN A 5 13.89 -10.74 26.85
C ASN A 5 12.84 -11.41 27.75
N SER A 6 11.89 -12.13 27.14
CA SER A 6 11.17 -13.26 27.76
C SER A 6 10.25 -13.92 26.75
N ARG A 7 10.83 -14.73 25.87
CA ARG A 7 10.11 -15.80 25.18
C ARG A 7 11.11 -16.89 24.84
N ASN A 8 11.17 -17.94 25.64
CA ASN A 8 11.07 -19.33 25.19
C ASN A 8 11.47 -20.34 26.27
N GLN A 9 10.78 -21.48 26.20
CA GLN A 9 11.06 -22.79 26.81
C GLN A 9 10.50 -22.93 28.23
N LEU A 10 9.69 -23.94 28.59
CA LEU A 10 9.77 -25.36 28.27
C LEU A 10 8.38 -26.02 28.37
N ASN A 11 8.08 -26.94 27.45
CA ASN A 11 7.18 -28.07 27.71
C ASN A 11 8.04 -29.35 27.67
N PRO A 12 7.95 -30.20 28.69
CA PRO A 12 8.01 -31.65 28.51
C PRO A 12 6.74 -32.28 29.11
N SER A 13 6.01 -33.04 28.30
CA SER A 13 6.12 -34.50 28.24
C SER A 13 5.14 -35.17 29.19
N MET A 14 4.20 -35.89 28.57
CA MET A 14 3.32 -36.87 29.17
C MET A 14 4.05 -37.74 30.18
N ASN A 15 3.46 -37.90 31.36
CA ASN A 15 3.45 -39.10 32.18
C ASN A 15 2.47 -38.86 33.33
N SER A 16 1.37 -39.61 33.35
CA SER A 16 0.55 -39.81 34.54
C SER A 16 0.49 -41.30 34.81
N ASP A 17 0.93 -41.64 36.00
CA ASP A 17 1.20 -42.98 36.51
C ASP A 17 -0.01 -43.92 36.44
N GLN A 18 0.28 -45.16 36.04
CA GLN A 18 -0.50 -46.33 36.37
C GLN A 18 0.18 -47.04 37.54
N THR A 19 -0.46 -47.04 38.71
CA THR A 19 -0.22 -47.97 39.82
C THR A 19 -1.60 -48.39 40.32
N ALA A 20 -2.11 -49.57 39.95
CA ALA A 20 -1.88 -50.88 40.55
C ALA A 20 -2.77 -51.16 41.78
N ALA A 21 -3.73 -52.07 41.59
CA ALA A 21 -4.31 -53.00 42.57
C ALA A 21 -5.10 -54.04 41.74
N ASP A 22 -4.50 -55.18 41.44
CA ASP A 22 -4.61 -56.44 42.19
C ASP A 22 -6.00 -57.09 42.05
N VAL A 23 -6.05 -58.23 41.35
CA VAL A 23 -6.79 -59.43 41.77
C VAL A 23 -6.21 -60.63 41.01
N SER A 24 -5.51 -61.43 41.79
CA SER A 24 -5.13 -62.82 41.56
C SER A 24 -6.34 -63.69 41.17
N GLY A 25 -6.18 -64.53 40.15
CA GLY A 25 -7.23 -65.43 39.65
C GLY A 25 -6.65 -66.67 38.98
N ASN A 26 -6.12 -67.57 39.80
CA ASN A 26 -5.80 -68.97 39.53
C ASN A 26 -6.89 -69.64 38.65
N ASN A 27 -6.47 -70.45 37.67
CA ASN A 27 -7.12 -71.73 37.30
C ASN A 27 -6.27 -72.48 36.27
N GLN A 28 -5.19 -73.11 36.74
CA GLN A 28 -4.71 -74.34 36.10
C GLN A 28 -5.39 -75.52 36.80
N THR A 29 -6.49 -75.98 36.22
CA THR A 29 -7.16 -77.21 36.65
C THR A 29 -6.58 -78.38 35.88
N SER A 30 -5.72 -79.11 36.60
CA SER A 30 -5.63 -80.57 36.68
C SER A 30 -5.98 -81.39 35.43
N GLY A 31 -4.93 -81.96 34.82
CA GLY A 31 -5.06 -83.27 34.21
C GLY A 31 -5.19 -84.31 35.31
N ASN A 32 -6.27 -85.09 35.30
CA ASN A 32 -6.12 -86.51 35.56
C ASN A 32 -7.22 -87.34 34.89
N VAL A 33 -6.73 -88.43 34.34
CA VAL A 33 -7.38 -89.63 33.83
C VAL A 33 -8.54 -90.06 34.72
N ASP A 34 -9.73 -90.22 34.13
CA ASP A 34 -10.64 -91.26 34.57
C ASP A 34 -11.29 -91.92 33.35
N LYS A 35 -10.59 -92.96 32.89
CA LYS A 35 -11.14 -94.02 32.06
C LYS A 35 -11.52 -95.12 33.03
N THR A 36 -12.80 -95.25 33.37
CA THR A 36 -13.54 -96.52 33.28
C THR A 36 -14.99 -96.35 33.74
N THR A 37 -15.89 -96.79 32.84
CA THR A 37 -17.14 -97.50 33.14
C THR A 37 -18.19 -96.80 34.00
N ALA A 38 -19.19 -96.20 33.34
CA ALA A 38 -20.55 -96.75 33.37
C ALA A 38 -21.45 -96.02 32.34
N ASP A 39 -22.24 -96.83 31.63
CA ASP A 39 -23.54 -96.47 31.07
C ASP A 39 -23.60 -95.52 29.86
N SER A 40 -23.05 -95.99 28.73
CA SER A 40 -23.79 -95.81 27.47
C SER A 40 -24.95 -96.80 27.48
N SER A 41 -26.08 -96.33 27.99
CA SER A 41 -27.38 -96.86 27.62
C SER A 41 -27.47 -96.86 26.10
N ASP A 42 -27.45 -98.09 25.60
CA ASP A 42 -27.71 -98.51 24.24
C ASP A 42 -28.99 -97.85 23.73
N THR A 43 -28.85 -96.70 23.06
CA THR A 43 -29.88 -96.21 22.13
C THR A 43 -29.42 -96.52 20.73
N GLN A 44 -29.45 -97.83 20.43
CA GLN A 44 -29.80 -98.44 19.16
C GLN A 44 -29.79 -97.48 17.94
N PRO A 45 -28.93 -97.70 16.93
CA PRO A 45 -29.15 -97.10 15.64
C PRO A 45 -30.43 -97.70 15.07
N ALA A 46 -31.54 -96.95 15.10
CA ALA A 46 -32.74 -97.30 14.37
C ALA A 46 -32.37 -97.46 12.89
N THR A 47 -32.19 -98.72 12.48
CA THR A 47 -32.05 -99.26 11.12
C THR A 47 -31.73 -98.24 10.02
N ARG A 48 -30.53 -97.64 10.08
CA ARG A 48 -30.01 -96.75 9.02
C ARG A 48 -29.42 -97.61 7.90
N GLN A 49 -30.26 -98.47 7.32
CA GLN A 49 -29.88 -99.35 6.22
C GLN A 49 -29.60 -98.49 4.98
N PRO A 50 -28.40 -98.56 4.39
CA PRO A 50 -28.09 -97.83 3.17
C PRO A 50 -28.98 -98.33 2.03
N GLN A 51 -29.73 -97.43 1.37
CA GLN A 51 -30.51 -97.78 0.19
C GLN A 51 -29.64 -97.65 -1.06
N TYR A 52 -29.56 -98.71 -1.86
CA TYR A 52 -28.74 -98.76 -3.08
C TYR A 52 -29.63 -98.49 -4.31
N ALA A 53 -29.32 -97.45 -5.08
CA ALA A 53 -30.06 -97.09 -6.29
C ALA A 53 -29.10 -97.00 -7.49
N GLY A 54 -29.02 -98.05 -8.30
CA GLY A 54 -28.40 -98.09 -9.63
C GLY A 54 -26.89 -97.78 -9.75
N GLY A 55 -26.21 -97.34 -8.68
CA GLY A 55 -24.79 -96.98 -8.66
C GLY A 55 -24.35 -96.09 -7.49
N PHE A 56 -25.28 -95.60 -6.66
CA PHE A 56 -24.96 -94.80 -5.47
C PHE A 56 -25.70 -95.28 -4.22
N THR A 57 -25.11 -94.98 -3.06
CA THR A 57 -25.64 -95.33 -1.74
C THR A 57 -26.32 -94.12 -1.11
N ILE A 58 -27.61 -94.20 -0.86
CA ILE A 58 -28.39 -93.17 -0.15
C ILE A 58 -28.39 -93.50 1.34
N ILE A 59 -27.85 -92.59 2.15
CA ILE A 59 -27.85 -92.70 3.61
C ILE A 59 -28.83 -91.65 4.17
N PRO A 60 -29.98 -92.05 4.76
CA PRO A 60 -30.98 -91.12 5.28
C PRO A 60 -30.40 -90.19 6.35
N PRO A 61 -30.74 -88.89 6.41
CA PRO A 61 -30.24 -87.97 7.43
C PRO A 61 -30.45 -88.49 8.87
N ASN A 62 -29.48 -88.27 9.75
CA ASN A 62 -29.63 -88.61 11.17
C ASN A 62 -30.48 -87.52 11.85
N GLU A 63 -31.75 -87.81 12.07
CA GLU A 63 -32.70 -86.87 12.67
C GLU A 63 -32.34 -86.49 14.11
N ALA A 64 -31.78 -87.42 14.91
CA ALA A 64 -31.33 -87.12 16.27
C ALA A 64 -30.15 -86.14 16.30
N ARG A 65 -29.16 -86.34 15.41
CA ARG A 65 -28.04 -85.39 15.26
C ARG A 65 -28.53 -84.05 14.73
N ARG A 66 -29.48 -84.06 13.79
CA ARG A 66 -30.07 -82.83 13.23
C ARG A 66 -30.84 -82.05 14.29
N SER A 67 -31.65 -82.71 15.10
CA SER A 67 -32.40 -82.05 16.17
C SER A 67 -31.46 -81.50 17.24
N GLN A 68 -30.42 -82.24 17.63
CA GLN A 68 -29.38 -81.77 18.55
C GLN A 68 -28.65 -80.52 18.04
N ILE A 69 -28.31 -80.48 16.75
CA ILE A 69 -27.67 -79.30 16.15
C ILE A 69 -28.63 -78.10 16.16
N LYS A 70 -29.92 -78.33 15.87
CA LYS A 70 -30.93 -77.26 15.92
C LYS A 70 -31.13 -76.71 17.32
N THR A 71 -31.22 -77.57 18.34
CA THR A 71 -31.38 -77.12 19.73
C THR A 71 -30.15 -76.39 20.24
N MET A 72 -28.96 -76.88 19.89
CA MET A 72 -27.70 -76.20 20.23
C MET A 72 -27.62 -74.82 19.56
N ALA A 73 -27.93 -74.72 18.27
CA ALA A 73 -27.93 -73.44 17.55
C ALA A 73 -28.91 -72.43 18.16
N GLN A 74 -30.11 -72.86 18.56
CA GLN A 74 -31.08 -71.99 19.25
C GLN A 74 -30.55 -71.51 20.60
N LYS A 75 -29.95 -72.41 21.39
CA LYS A 75 -29.38 -72.06 22.69
C LYS A 75 -28.24 -71.05 22.58
N GLU A 76 -27.34 -71.24 21.61
CA GLU A 76 -26.23 -70.32 21.34
C GLU A 76 -26.72 -68.94 20.87
N GLU A 77 -27.78 -68.89 20.07
CA GLU A 77 -28.39 -67.63 19.62
C GLU A 77 -28.96 -66.83 20.80
N GLU A 78 -29.67 -67.49 21.72
CA GLU A 78 -30.20 -66.86 22.93
C GLU A 78 -29.09 -66.34 23.83
N GLU A 79 -28.00 -67.11 24.00
CA GLU A 79 -26.84 -66.71 24.79
C GLU A 79 -26.16 -65.47 24.19
N LEU A 80 -25.99 -65.43 22.86
CA LEU A 80 -25.46 -64.25 22.17
C LEU A 80 -26.37 -63.02 22.34
N ARG A 81 -27.70 -63.20 22.29
CA ARG A 81 -28.65 -62.10 22.52
C ARG A 81 -28.53 -61.55 23.93
N ARG A 82 -28.48 -62.43 24.95
CA ARG A 82 -28.29 -62.01 26.34
C ARG A 82 -26.95 -61.30 26.55
N TRP A 83 -25.88 -61.78 25.93
CA TRP A 83 -24.58 -61.11 25.99
C TRP A 83 -24.64 -59.72 25.37
N LYS A 84 -25.28 -59.56 24.21
CA LYS A 84 -25.46 -58.25 23.57
C LYS A 84 -26.28 -57.28 24.42
N GLU A 85 -27.32 -57.77 25.10
CA GLU A 85 -28.15 -56.96 25.99
C GLU A 85 -27.38 -56.56 27.26
N ALA A 86 -26.66 -57.50 27.88
CA ALA A 86 -25.84 -57.25 29.06
C ALA A 86 -24.68 -56.28 28.78
N ASN A 87 -24.11 -56.33 27.57
CA ASN A 87 -23.00 -55.48 27.15
C ASN A 87 -23.45 -54.25 26.35
N ARG A 88 -24.76 -53.97 26.28
CA ARG A 88 -25.26 -52.79 25.58
C ARG A 88 -24.87 -51.55 26.39
N PRO A 89 -24.06 -50.62 25.84
CA PRO A 89 -23.76 -49.38 26.53
C PRO A 89 -25.07 -48.60 26.75
N SER A 90 -25.29 -48.13 27.98
CA SER A 90 -26.46 -47.30 28.28
C SER A 90 -26.37 -45.98 27.51
N ALA A 91 -27.45 -45.59 26.84
CA ALA A 91 -27.50 -44.33 26.13
C ALA A 91 -27.44 -43.19 27.14
N VAL A 92 -26.33 -42.45 27.15
CA VAL A 92 -26.15 -41.28 28.01
C VAL A 92 -27.00 -40.15 27.47
N HIS A 93 -28.15 -39.91 28.10
CA HIS A 93 -29.06 -38.81 27.76
C HIS A 93 -28.82 -37.61 28.68
N LEU A 94 -27.60 -37.05 28.65
CA LEU A 94 -27.28 -35.81 29.35
C LEU A 94 -27.56 -34.61 28.45
N ASN A 95 -28.15 -33.55 29.01
CA ASN A 95 -28.23 -32.28 28.32
C ASN A 95 -26.80 -31.72 28.18
N PRO A 96 -26.33 -31.40 26.96
CA PRO A 96 -24.98 -30.91 26.78
C PRO A 96 -24.77 -29.61 27.56
N GLU A 97 -23.80 -29.62 28.46
CA GLU A 97 -23.39 -28.44 29.21
C GLU A 97 -22.59 -27.51 28.29
N ARG A 98 -22.95 -26.23 28.23
CA ARG A 98 -22.21 -25.23 27.42
C ARG A 98 -20.86 -24.94 28.08
N LEU A 99 -19.86 -25.75 27.74
CA LEU A 99 -18.51 -25.57 28.21
C LEU A 99 -17.80 -24.47 27.41
N GLY A 100 -17.87 -23.23 27.90
CA GLY A 100 -17.13 -22.07 27.36
C GLY A 100 -17.93 -21.14 26.43
N GLY A 101 -17.48 -19.88 26.35
CA GLY A 101 -18.05 -18.83 25.47
C GLY A 101 -19.40 -18.28 25.95
N HIS A 102 -19.38 -17.25 26.81
CA HIS A 102 -20.60 -16.52 27.21
C HIS A 102 -21.23 -15.75 26.04
N VAL A 103 -20.46 -15.49 24.99
CA VAL A 103 -20.84 -14.71 23.82
C VAL A 103 -21.35 -15.66 22.74
N SER A 104 -22.51 -15.35 22.17
CA SER A 104 -23.00 -16.09 21.00
C SER A 104 -22.03 -15.92 19.82
N GLU A 105 -21.88 -16.93 18.98
CA GLU A 105 -21.02 -16.84 17.80
C GLU A 105 -21.35 -15.60 16.93
N SER A 106 -22.64 -15.27 16.80
CA SER A 106 -23.10 -14.09 16.07
C SER A 106 -22.58 -12.78 16.67
N GLU A 107 -22.60 -12.66 18.00
CA GLU A 107 -22.11 -11.50 18.73
C GLU A 107 -20.58 -11.38 18.62
N ALA A 108 -19.86 -12.49 18.71
CA ALA A 108 -18.41 -12.52 18.50
C ALA A 108 -18.04 -12.04 17.08
N ARG A 109 -18.75 -12.52 16.06
CA ARG A 109 -18.56 -12.08 14.66
C ARG A 109 -18.88 -10.60 14.48
N GLN A 110 -19.98 -10.12 15.07
CA GLN A 110 -20.34 -8.70 15.01
C GLN A 110 -19.26 -7.82 15.64
N LYS A 111 -18.73 -8.23 16.81
CA LYS A 111 -17.65 -7.51 17.49
C LYS A 111 -16.36 -7.50 16.67
N GLN A 112 -16.01 -8.61 16.02
CA GLN A 112 -14.87 -8.66 15.09
C GLN A 112 -15.04 -7.69 13.92
N LEU A 113 -16.23 -7.64 13.31
CA LEU A 113 -16.53 -6.70 12.23
C LEU A 113 -16.46 -5.24 12.69
N ALA A 114 -17.00 -4.94 13.87
CA ALA A 114 -16.93 -3.60 14.48
C ALA A 114 -15.48 -3.20 14.75
N ASN A 115 -14.68 -4.10 15.33
CA ASN A 115 -13.26 -3.86 15.59
C ASN A 115 -12.46 -3.63 14.30
N LEU A 116 -12.72 -4.42 13.26
CA LEU A 116 -12.06 -4.23 11.96
C LEU A 116 -12.41 -2.87 11.34
N ARG A 117 -13.68 -2.47 11.41
CA ARG A 117 -14.13 -1.14 10.92
C ARG A 117 -13.49 -0.01 11.73
N GLY A 118 -13.49 -0.12 13.07
CA GLY A 118 -12.89 0.87 13.96
C GLY A 118 -11.38 1.00 13.76
N SER A 119 -10.67 -0.13 13.63
CA SER A 119 -9.21 -0.15 13.38
C SER A 119 -8.85 0.51 12.05
N LYS A 120 -9.60 0.22 10.97
CA LYS A 120 -9.41 0.87 9.67
C LYS A 120 -9.59 2.39 9.77
N LEU A 121 -10.62 2.86 10.47
CA LEU A 121 -10.87 4.29 10.65
C LEU A 121 -9.75 4.96 11.46
N GLN A 122 -9.35 4.34 12.58
CA GLN A 122 -8.28 4.85 13.43
C GLN A 122 -6.95 4.98 12.66
N LYS A 123 -6.62 3.99 11.81
CA LYS A 123 -5.40 4.06 10.98
C LYS A 123 -5.45 5.22 9.99
N LYS A 124 -6.62 5.51 9.40
CA LYS A 124 -6.80 6.65 8.50
C LYS A 124 -6.59 7.98 9.22
N LEU A 125 -7.20 8.16 10.39
CA LEU A 125 -7.06 9.36 11.20
C LEU A 125 -5.60 9.61 11.59
N LYS A 126 -4.90 8.58 12.09
CA LYS A 126 -3.47 8.69 12.43
C LYS A 126 -2.61 9.08 11.22
N LYS A 127 -2.91 8.53 10.04
CA LYS A 127 -2.18 8.90 8.81
C LYS A 127 -2.43 10.37 8.45
N GLU A 128 -3.67 10.80 8.48
CA GLU A 128 -4.05 12.18 8.16
C GLU A 128 -3.42 13.19 9.13
N GLU A 129 -3.37 12.88 10.42
CA GLU A 129 -2.69 13.71 11.43
C GLU A 129 -1.19 13.86 11.14
N LEU A 130 -0.52 12.76 10.78
CA LEU A 130 0.89 12.79 10.41
C LEU A 130 1.13 13.59 9.12
N ASP A 131 0.30 13.36 8.10
CA ASP A 131 0.39 14.07 6.82
C ASP A 131 0.09 15.58 6.98
N ARG A 132 -0.83 15.93 7.88
CA ARG A 132 -1.13 17.32 8.23
C ARG A 132 0.05 17.97 8.94
N LYS A 133 0.64 17.30 9.92
CA LYS A 133 1.81 17.83 10.64
C LYS A 133 2.99 18.03 9.69
N LYS A 134 3.25 17.06 8.81
CA LYS A 134 4.31 17.17 7.79
C LYS A 134 4.10 18.39 6.87
N ARG A 135 2.88 18.58 6.39
CA ARG A 135 2.52 19.76 5.57
C ARG A 135 2.75 21.08 6.31
N GLN A 136 2.35 21.15 7.59
CA GLN A 136 2.57 22.34 8.42
C GLN A 136 4.07 22.65 8.59
N GLU A 137 4.90 21.64 8.86
CA GLU A 137 6.35 21.82 8.98
C GLU A 137 7.00 22.27 7.66
N GLU A 138 6.52 21.78 6.51
CA GLU A 138 6.97 22.21 5.18
C GLU A 138 6.55 23.66 4.88
N GLU A 139 5.31 24.02 5.19
CA GLU A 139 4.79 25.38 5.03
C GLU A 139 5.55 26.38 5.92
N GLU A 140 5.83 26.04 7.18
CA GLU A 140 6.62 26.88 8.09
C GLU A 140 8.05 27.10 7.58
N LYS A 141 8.70 26.05 7.08
CA LYS A 141 10.03 26.16 6.46
C LYS A 141 10.00 27.05 5.23
N LEU A 142 9.00 26.87 4.37
CA LEU A 142 8.83 27.69 3.17
C LEU A 142 8.59 29.16 3.53
N GLN A 143 7.76 29.41 4.54
CA GLN A 143 7.48 30.76 5.03
C GLN A 143 8.76 31.41 5.57
N LYS A 144 9.54 30.69 6.38
CA LYS A 144 10.83 31.17 6.87
C LYS A 144 11.79 31.54 5.73
N MET A 145 11.92 30.67 4.72
CA MET A 145 12.76 30.96 3.54
C MET A 145 12.30 32.21 2.78
N LYS A 146 10.98 32.39 2.62
CA LYS A 146 10.41 33.60 1.99
C LYS A 146 10.71 34.86 2.80
N ASP A 147 10.63 34.78 4.12
CA ASP A 147 10.88 35.92 5.00
C ASP A 147 12.37 36.29 5.01
N GLU A 148 13.26 35.30 5.04
CA GLU A 148 14.70 35.50 4.88
C GLU A 148 15.04 36.15 3.52
N GLN A 149 14.36 35.73 2.45
CA GLN A 149 14.55 36.33 1.12
C GLN A 149 14.05 37.77 1.07
N ARG A 150 12.90 38.06 1.69
CA ARG A 150 12.37 39.43 1.81
C ARG A 150 13.31 40.34 2.60
N GLU A 151 13.84 39.87 3.73
CA GLU A 151 14.80 40.62 4.54
C GLU A 151 16.10 40.89 3.76
N LYS A 152 16.60 39.91 2.99
CA LYS A 152 17.76 40.10 2.10
C LYS A 152 17.49 41.15 1.02
N ALA A 153 16.31 41.12 0.41
CA ALA A 153 15.90 42.09 -0.59
C ALA A 153 15.82 43.51 0.00
N GLU A 154 15.18 43.66 1.17
CA GLU A 154 15.07 44.95 1.86
C GLU A 154 16.46 45.49 2.24
N ARG A 155 17.34 44.66 2.80
CA ARG A 155 18.72 45.03 3.12
C ARG A 155 19.49 45.51 1.89
N LEU A 156 19.32 44.83 0.76
CA LEU A 156 19.95 45.21 -0.50
C LEU A 156 19.42 46.56 -1.02
N GLU A 157 18.11 46.76 -0.94
CA GLU A 157 17.46 48.00 -1.34
C GLU A 157 17.92 49.18 -0.47
N GLN A 158 17.97 49.03 0.85
CA GLN A 158 18.50 50.03 1.76
C GLN A 158 19.95 50.42 1.42
N ARG A 159 20.80 49.43 1.11
CA ARG A 159 22.19 49.68 0.67
C ARG A 159 22.23 50.46 -0.65
N ARG A 160 21.39 50.09 -1.62
CA ARG A 160 21.28 50.80 -2.91
C ARG A 160 20.84 52.25 -2.72
N GLN A 161 19.84 52.49 -1.86
CA GLN A 161 19.36 53.83 -1.55
C GLN A 161 20.46 54.69 -0.91
N GLN A 162 21.25 54.13 0.00
CA GLN A 162 22.40 54.84 0.59
C GLN A 162 23.48 55.20 -0.44
N GLU A 163 23.81 54.28 -1.35
CA GLU A 163 24.78 54.56 -2.41
C GLU A 163 24.26 55.63 -3.38
N GLU A 164 22.98 55.57 -3.75
CA GLU A 164 22.35 56.57 -4.60
C GLU A 164 22.34 57.94 -3.92
N GLN A 165 22.06 58.00 -2.62
CA GLN A 165 22.13 59.24 -1.85
C GLN A 165 23.56 59.81 -1.86
N ARG A 166 24.59 58.98 -1.62
CA ARG A 166 26.00 59.40 -1.72
C ARG A 166 26.35 59.90 -3.12
N ARG A 167 25.87 59.26 -4.18
CA ARG A 167 26.05 59.73 -5.56
C ARG A 167 25.39 61.09 -5.79
N LYS A 168 24.16 61.28 -5.29
CA LYS A 168 23.45 62.56 -5.38
C LYS A 168 24.18 63.67 -4.63
N ASP A 169 24.67 63.38 -3.42
CA ASP A 169 25.41 64.34 -2.61
C ASP A 169 26.74 64.72 -3.29
N HIS A 170 27.49 63.73 -3.80
CA HIS A 170 28.72 63.99 -4.54
C HIS A 170 28.48 64.84 -5.80
N LEU A 171 27.47 64.48 -6.59
CA LEU A 171 27.08 65.26 -7.76
C LEU A 171 26.67 66.69 -7.39
N ARG A 172 25.94 66.87 -6.29
CA ARG A 172 25.57 68.19 -5.77
C ARG A 172 26.80 69.00 -5.36
N THR A 173 27.75 68.40 -4.66
CA THR A 173 29.00 69.08 -4.29
C THR A 173 29.82 69.48 -5.52
N ASP A 174 29.89 68.60 -6.53
CA ASP A 174 30.59 68.87 -7.77
C ASP A 174 29.92 69.99 -8.57
N HIS A 175 28.58 70.02 -8.62
CA HIS A 175 27.84 71.13 -9.23
C HIS A 175 28.10 72.46 -8.53
N LEU A 176 28.10 72.48 -7.20
CA LEU A 176 28.42 73.68 -6.42
C LEU A 176 29.84 74.16 -6.71
N ARG A 177 30.83 73.26 -6.65
CA ARG A 177 32.23 73.56 -6.98
C ARG A 177 32.39 74.10 -8.40
N SER A 178 31.73 73.48 -9.37
CA SER A 178 31.76 73.93 -10.77
C SER A 178 31.13 75.32 -10.93
N ARG A 179 30.01 75.58 -10.25
CA ARG A 179 29.33 76.88 -10.25
C ARG A 179 30.20 77.97 -9.61
N GLU A 180 30.81 77.69 -8.46
CA GLU A 180 31.73 78.62 -7.79
C GLU A 180 32.95 78.90 -8.67
N ALA A 181 33.57 77.87 -9.25
CA ALA A 181 34.69 78.02 -10.17
C ALA A 181 34.32 78.85 -11.41
N PHE A 182 33.08 78.72 -11.90
CA PHE A 182 32.55 79.54 -12.98
C PHE A 182 32.40 81.00 -12.55
N LEU A 183 31.78 81.29 -11.40
CA LEU A 183 31.65 82.65 -10.86
C LEU A 183 33.02 83.30 -10.64
N GLN A 184 33.97 82.58 -10.05
CA GLN A 184 35.34 83.06 -9.85
C GLN A 184 36.06 83.39 -11.16
N ARG A 185 35.70 82.76 -12.29
CA ARG A 185 36.22 83.13 -13.62
C ARG A 185 35.63 84.45 -14.13
N PHE A 186 34.43 84.84 -13.72
CA PHE A 186 33.88 86.16 -14.03
C PHE A 186 34.54 87.22 -13.16
N GLU A 187 34.65 86.99 -11.85
CA GLU A 187 35.31 87.92 -10.93
C GLU A 187 36.77 88.18 -11.35
N ARG A 188 37.54 87.15 -11.70
CA ARG A 188 38.91 87.33 -12.24
C ARG A 188 38.93 88.05 -13.60
N ARG A 189 37.88 87.91 -14.41
CA ARG A 189 37.73 88.68 -15.65
C ARG A 189 37.38 90.13 -15.36
N ASP A 190 36.58 90.44 -14.35
CA ASP A 190 36.22 91.83 -14.00
C ASP A 190 37.44 92.62 -13.48
N VAL A 191 38.42 91.97 -12.83
CA VAL A 191 39.70 92.61 -12.47
C VAL A 191 40.62 92.80 -13.70
N ALA A 192 40.48 91.99 -14.75
CA ALA A 192 41.24 92.09 -16.00
C ALA A 192 40.51 92.88 -17.12
N ALA A 193 39.20 93.10 -16.98
CA ALA A 193 38.30 93.70 -17.97
C ALA A 193 37.74 95.05 -17.48
N SER A 194 38.54 95.81 -16.71
CA SER A 194 38.46 97.27 -16.71
C SER A 194 39.01 97.86 -18.03
N SER A 195 38.76 97.16 -19.13
CA SER A 195 39.12 97.46 -20.51
C SER A 195 38.29 96.52 -21.39
N SER A 196 37.29 97.07 -22.08
CA SER A 196 36.37 96.43 -23.04
C SER A 196 35.11 95.74 -22.49
N ALA A 197 34.01 96.49 -22.58
CA ALA A 197 32.63 96.03 -22.54
C ALA A 197 32.25 95.34 -23.86
N ALA A 198 31.47 94.24 -23.80
CA ALA A 198 30.30 93.96 -24.65
C ALA A 198 29.75 92.53 -24.44
N HIS A 199 28.52 92.47 -23.95
CA HIS A 199 27.39 91.55 -24.25
C HIS A 199 27.65 90.09 -24.67
N THR A 200 27.01 89.12 -24.00
CA THR A 200 25.94 88.27 -24.58
C THR A 200 25.24 87.37 -23.53
N SER A 201 23.91 87.28 -23.69
CA SER A 201 23.03 86.13 -23.42
C SER A 201 22.67 85.73 -21.97
N SER A 202 21.59 86.34 -21.47
CA SER A 202 20.73 85.85 -20.37
C SER A 202 19.53 85.08 -20.94
N ARG A 203 19.76 83.87 -21.49
CA ARG A 203 18.69 83.01 -22.03
C ARG A 203 19.04 81.51 -22.06
N GLY A 204 19.57 80.98 -20.96
CA GLY A 204 19.96 79.56 -20.86
C GLY A 204 19.08 78.71 -19.92
N GLU A 205 18.73 79.24 -18.74
CA GLU A 205 18.26 78.36 -17.65
C GLU A 205 16.81 77.86 -17.78
N ASP A 206 15.94 78.61 -18.47
CA ASP A 206 14.52 78.26 -18.61
C ASP A 206 14.29 77.17 -19.68
N VAL A 207 15.21 77.03 -20.64
CA VAL A 207 15.14 75.99 -21.69
C VAL A 207 15.67 74.66 -21.16
N GLU A 208 16.76 74.69 -20.40
CA GLU A 208 17.41 73.50 -19.84
C GLU A 208 16.54 72.82 -18.78
N SER A 209 15.91 73.60 -17.90
CA SER A 209 14.96 73.09 -16.90
C SER A 209 13.73 72.41 -17.55
N LYS A 210 13.24 72.98 -18.65
CA LYS A 210 12.08 72.46 -19.38
C LYS A 210 12.43 71.26 -20.26
N GLN A 211 13.68 71.17 -20.73
CA GLN A 211 14.21 70.01 -21.43
C GLN A 211 14.42 68.83 -20.48
N ARG A 212 14.99 69.07 -19.29
CA ARG A 212 15.19 68.04 -18.25
C ARG A 212 13.89 67.46 -17.71
N ALA A 213 12.85 68.28 -17.56
CA ALA A 213 11.50 67.82 -17.20
C ALA A 213 10.83 67.00 -18.31
N LYS A 214 11.11 67.31 -19.60
CA LYS A 214 10.62 66.53 -20.75
C LYS A 214 11.37 65.21 -20.90
N GLU A 215 12.68 65.19 -20.69
CA GLU A 215 13.49 63.97 -20.71
C GLU A 215 13.12 63.04 -19.56
N SER A 216 12.91 63.53 -18.34
CA SER A 216 12.46 62.70 -17.21
C SER A 216 11.10 62.05 -17.49
N LYS A 217 10.14 62.79 -18.05
CA LYS A 217 8.82 62.25 -18.43
C LYS A 217 8.89 61.28 -19.62
N ARG A 218 9.87 61.46 -20.52
CA ARG A 218 10.11 60.51 -21.62
C ARG A 218 10.75 59.22 -21.11
N SER A 219 11.75 59.34 -20.24
CA SER A 219 12.42 58.20 -19.60
C SER A 219 11.46 57.37 -18.75
N GLU A 220 10.55 57.98 -18.00
CA GLU A 220 9.54 57.26 -17.24
C GLU A 220 8.56 56.48 -18.14
N ARG A 221 8.12 57.09 -19.25
CA ARG A 221 7.28 56.41 -20.25
C ARG A 221 8.02 55.28 -20.96
N GLU A 222 9.30 55.45 -21.23
CA GLU A 222 10.15 54.45 -21.87
C GLU A 222 10.36 53.24 -20.95
N VAL A 223 10.63 53.47 -19.66
CA VAL A 223 10.72 52.40 -18.65
C VAL A 223 9.38 51.65 -18.50
N GLN A 224 8.25 52.34 -18.58
CA GLN A 224 6.92 51.70 -18.56
C GLN A 224 6.66 50.85 -19.80
N LEU A 225 7.03 51.34 -20.99
CA LEU A 225 6.92 50.59 -22.24
C LEU A 225 7.87 49.39 -22.27
N GLU A 226 9.05 49.51 -21.68
CA GLU A 226 9.99 48.41 -21.52
C GLU A 226 9.44 47.34 -20.57
N HIS A 227 8.89 47.73 -19.40
CA HIS A 227 8.19 46.77 -18.53
C HIS A 227 7.04 46.07 -19.24
N GLN A 228 6.25 46.81 -20.04
CA GLN A 228 5.16 46.22 -20.81
C GLN A 228 5.68 45.23 -21.85
N ARG A 229 6.78 45.55 -22.54
CA ARG A 229 7.44 44.67 -23.52
C ARG A 229 8.01 43.42 -22.85
N VAL A 230 8.70 43.56 -21.73
CA VAL A 230 9.27 42.41 -21.01
C VAL A 230 8.17 41.50 -20.47
N ASN A 231 7.07 42.09 -19.97
CA ASN A 231 5.90 41.32 -19.55
C ASN A 231 5.23 40.61 -20.73
N SER A 232 5.10 41.25 -21.89
CA SER A 232 4.55 40.59 -23.08
C SER A 232 5.46 39.46 -23.57
N ASP A 233 6.79 39.67 -23.59
CA ASP A 233 7.75 38.64 -23.98
C ASP A 233 7.78 37.47 -22.99
N PHE A 234 7.57 37.75 -21.70
CA PHE A 234 7.45 36.73 -20.66
C PHE A 234 6.16 35.90 -20.82
N LEU A 235 5.03 36.55 -21.12
CA LEU A 235 3.76 35.90 -21.41
C LEU A 235 3.84 35.07 -22.71
N ASP A 236 4.45 35.60 -23.77
CA ASP A 236 4.67 34.88 -25.02
C ASP A 236 5.55 33.64 -24.82
N LYS A 237 6.58 33.72 -23.96
CA LYS A 237 7.39 32.55 -23.57
C LYS A 237 6.61 31.52 -22.76
N LEU A 238 5.68 31.95 -21.91
CA LEU A 238 4.78 31.03 -21.20
C LEU A 238 3.80 30.35 -22.14
N GLU A 239 3.21 31.10 -23.07
CA GLU A 239 2.26 30.59 -24.07
C GLU A 239 2.93 29.72 -25.13
N GLY A 240 4.14 30.08 -25.57
CA GLY A 240 4.97 29.28 -26.47
C GLY A 240 5.45 27.98 -25.82
N ARG A 241 5.65 27.97 -24.50
CA ARG A 241 5.92 26.73 -23.74
C ARG A 241 4.66 25.87 -23.55
N ALA A 242 3.48 26.47 -23.59
CA ALA A 242 2.19 25.77 -23.57
C ALA A 242 1.76 25.24 -24.97
N ARG A 243 2.20 25.89 -26.07
CA ARG A 243 1.92 25.46 -27.45
C ARG A 243 3.05 24.63 -28.09
N GLY A 244 4.25 24.62 -27.50
CA GLY A 244 5.41 23.87 -28.00
C GLY A 244 5.39 22.36 -27.72
N SER A 245 4.37 21.83 -27.05
CA SER A 245 4.16 20.38 -26.92
C SER A 245 3.22 19.80 -27.98
N GLU A 246 2.63 20.61 -28.87
CA GLU A 246 1.62 20.13 -29.81
C GLU A 246 1.79 20.75 -31.20
N THR A 247 2.63 20.14 -32.04
CA THR A 247 2.52 20.05 -33.52
C THR A 247 3.74 19.28 -34.02
N LYS A 248 3.72 18.29 -34.93
CA LYS A 248 2.73 17.64 -35.80
C LYS A 248 3.40 16.40 -36.41
N LYS A 249 2.68 15.27 -36.47
CA LYS A 249 2.39 14.53 -37.71
C LYS A 249 0.86 14.50 -37.78
N GLU A 250 0.26 15.35 -38.62
CA GLU A 250 -0.49 14.94 -39.83
C GLU A 250 -1.46 13.78 -39.53
N ALA A 251 -2.78 13.91 -39.67
CA ALA A 251 -3.48 14.43 -40.84
C ALA A 251 -4.92 14.89 -40.50
N GLU A 252 -5.54 15.45 -41.52
CA GLU A 252 -6.75 16.28 -41.61
C GLU A 252 -8.06 15.62 -41.15
N HIS A 253 -8.97 16.40 -40.54
CA HIS A 253 -10.32 16.71 -41.03
C HIS A 253 -11.06 17.69 -40.08
N PRO A 254 -12.06 18.47 -40.58
CA PRO A 254 -12.36 19.82 -40.11
C PRO A 254 -13.31 19.87 -38.91
N PHE A 255 -13.09 20.81 -38.00
CA PHE A 255 -14.03 21.15 -36.94
C PHE A 255 -14.67 22.51 -37.23
N VAL A 256 -15.98 22.50 -37.42
CA VAL A 256 -16.85 23.67 -37.54
C VAL A 256 -17.21 24.15 -36.13
N ALA A 257 -17.40 25.46 -36.02
CA ALA A 257 -17.55 26.26 -34.82
C ALA A 257 -18.44 25.70 -33.68
N THR A 258 -17.96 26.00 -32.47
CA THR A 258 -18.62 25.94 -31.17
C THR A 258 -19.83 26.88 -31.10
N GLU A 259 -20.99 26.38 -30.66
CA GLU A 259 -22.01 27.22 -30.01
C GLU A 259 -22.54 26.55 -28.72
N ASN A 260 -22.35 27.31 -27.65
CA ASN A 260 -23.28 27.60 -26.57
C ASN A 260 -23.77 26.48 -25.61
N PHE A 261 -23.31 26.64 -24.38
CA PHE A 261 -23.88 26.12 -23.14
C PHE A 261 -25.37 26.46 -22.96
N LYS A 262 -26.17 25.45 -22.58
CA LYS A 262 -27.22 25.61 -21.57
C LYS A 262 -27.55 24.25 -20.92
N PRO A 263 -27.64 24.15 -19.58
CA PRO A 263 -28.03 22.91 -18.90
C PRO A 263 -29.56 22.85 -18.78
N GLU A 264 -30.16 21.66 -18.65
CA GLU A 264 -31.41 21.40 -17.91
C GLU A 264 -31.80 19.90 -17.93
N THR A 265 -31.89 19.35 -16.71
CA THR A 265 -32.98 18.51 -16.14
C THR A 265 -33.47 17.17 -16.74
N THR A 266 -33.48 16.18 -15.83
CA THR A 266 -34.57 15.20 -15.54
C THR A 266 -34.59 13.78 -16.18
N THR A 267 -34.46 12.81 -15.27
CA THR A 267 -35.37 11.66 -15.00
C THR A 267 -35.78 10.69 -16.12
N GLY A 268 -35.41 9.40 -15.95
CA GLY A 268 -36.38 8.31 -16.00
C GLY A 268 -36.12 7.10 -16.93
N HIS A 269 -35.93 5.93 -16.30
CA HIS A 269 -36.38 4.57 -16.70
C HIS A 269 -35.71 3.88 -17.93
N VAL A 270 -34.80 2.89 -17.76
CA VAL A 270 -34.98 1.44 -17.46
C VAL A 270 -35.18 0.55 -18.70
N GLN A 271 -34.21 -0.35 -18.97
CA GLN A 271 -34.38 -1.82 -19.03
C GLN A 271 -33.08 -2.54 -19.49
N LEU A 272 -32.57 -3.42 -18.61
CA LEU A 272 -31.78 -4.64 -18.91
C LEU A 272 -32.71 -5.69 -19.58
N PRO A 273 -32.27 -6.88 -20.08
CA PRO A 273 -30.97 -7.56 -19.93
C PRO A 273 -30.41 -8.17 -21.24
N HIS A 274 -29.12 -8.56 -21.29
CA HIS A 274 -28.64 -9.94 -21.59
C HIS A 274 -27.16 -10.02 -22.06
N LEU A 275 -26.37 -10.74 -21.26
CA LEU A 275 -25.22 -11.61 -21.58
C LEU A 275 -23.94 -11.06 -22.27
N LYS A 276 -22.87 -11.06 -21.45
CA LYS A 276 -21.41 -11.09 -21.77
C LYS A 276 -21.06 -12.21 -22.77
N PRO A 277 -19.93 -12.14 -23.52
CA PRO A 277 -18.57 -12.03 -22.94
C PRO A 277 -17.62 -10.98 -23.58
N GLU A 278 -16.62 -10.62 -22.79
CA GLU A 278 -15.38 -9.83 -23.07
C GLU A 278 -14.71 -10.12 -24.43
N PRO A 279 -13.98 -9.12 -25.00
CA PRO A 279 -12.53 -9.09 -24.75
C PRO A 279 -11.93 -7.69 -24.48
N SER A 280 -11.28 -7.60 -23.33
CA SER A 280 -10.04 -6.90 -22.98
C SER A 280 -9.41 -5.98 -24.03
N TRP A 281 -9.46 -4.68 -23.74
CA TRP A 281 -8.35 -3.76 -24.02
C TRP A 281 -8.24 -2.82 -22.83
N THR A 282 -7.32 -3.13 -21.91
CA THR A 282 -6.87 -2.20 -20.87
C THR A 282 -5.40 -1.96 -21.15
N GLU A 283 -5.11 -0.89 -21.88
CA GLU A 283 -3.75 -0.47 -22.16
C GLU A 283 -3.51 0.89 -21.48
N GLY A 284 -2.49 0.92 -20.62
CA GLY A 284 -1.80 2.15 -20.21
C GLY A 284 -2.26 2.82 -18.92
N ALA A 285 -2.09 2.18 -17.76
CA ALA A 285 -2.03 2.89 -16.49
C ALA A 285 -0.96 2.29 -15.56
N ASP A 286 -0.03 3.13 -15.09
CA ASP A 286 0.74 2.99 -13.85
C ASP A 286 1.71 1.80 -13.66
N SER A 287 2.75 1.63 -14.50
CA SER A 287 3.87 0.71 -14.18
C SER A 287 5.12 1.39 -13.60
N GLU A 288 5.19 2.72 -13.59
CA GLU A 288 6.38 3.48 -13.17
C GLU A 288 6.73 3.43 -11.65
N PRO A 289 5.79 3.20 -10.70
CA PRO A 289 6.14 3.11 -9.28
C PRO A 289 6.85 1.81 -8.88
N ASP A 290 6.59 0.71 -9.59
CA ASP A 290 7.05 -0.62 -9.20
C ASP A 290 8.52 -0.85 -9.60
N TYR A 291 8.92 -0.34 -10.77
CA TYR A 291 10.29 -0.40 -11.27
C TYR A 291 11.29 0.29 -10.33
N ASN A 292 10.99 1.52 -9.93
CA ASN A 292 11.85 2.29 -9.02
C ASN A 292 11.96 1.64 -7.64
N TRP A 293 10.87 1.06 -7.15
CA TRP A 293 10.86 0.32 -5.88
C TRP A 293 11.68 -0.96 -5.95
N ALA A 294 11.53 -1.72 -7.05
CA ALA A 294 12.29 -2.94 -7.32
C ALA A 294 13.80 -2.65 -7.38
N LEU A 295 14.21 -1.57 -8.07
CA LEU A 295 15.62 -1.18 -8.20
C LEU A 295 16.25 -0.80 -6.85
N ILE A 296 15.53 -0.04 -6.02
CA ILE A 296 16.01 0.30 -4.67
C ILE A 296 16.12 -0.96 -3.80
N LYS A 297 15.18 -1.89 -3.90
CA LYS A 297 15.19 -3.15 -3.16
C LYS A 297 16.36 -4.05 -3.56
N LEU A 298 16.64 -4.17 -4.86
CA LEU A 298 17.79 -4.92 -5.36
C LEU A 298 19.11 -4.27 -4.95
N THR A 299 19.23 -2.95 -5.06
CA THR A 299 20.44 -2.21 -4.66
C THR A 299 20.77 -2.43 -3.17
N ASN A 300 19.76 -2.48 -2.31
CA ASN A 300 19.96 -2.76 -0.89
C ASN A 300 20.32 -4.23 -0.59
N ARG A 301 19.93 -5.16 -1.45
CA ARG A 301 20.13 -6.60 -1.25
C ARG A 301 21.44 -7.09 -1.88
N PHE A 302 21.91 -6.40 -2.90
CA PHE A 302 23.16 -6.64 -3.60
C PHE A 302 24.02 -5.37 -3.62
N PRO A 303 24.56 -4.93 -2.47
CA PRO A 303 25.35 -3.70 -2.39
C PRO A 303 26.66 -3.75 -3.21
N ASP A 304 27.14 -4.96 -3.51
CA ASP A 304 28.34 -5.21 -4.31
C ASP A 304 28.07 -5.19 -5.82
N CYS A 305 26.80 -5.15 -6.25
CA CYS A 305 26.42 -5.06 -7.65
C CYS A 305 26.25 -3.60 -8.07
N SER A 306 26.75 -3.25 -9.27
CA SER A 306 26.56 -1.91 -9.83
C SER A 306 25.08 -1.62 -10.04
N LYS A 307 24.66 -0.38 -9.76
CA LYS A 307 23.28 0.07 -9.96
C LYS A 307 22.83 -0.10 -11.42
N ASP A 308 23.71 0.23 -12.37
CA ASP A 308 23.41 0.13 -13.81
C ASP A 308 23.17 -1.33 -14.22
N PHE A 309 23.91 -2.27 -13.62
CA PHE A 309 23.73 -3.70 -13.86
C PHE A 309 22.40 -4.22 -13.30
N LEU A 310 21.98 -3.75 -12.12
CA LEU A 310 20.68 -4.11 -11.55
C LEU A 310 19.52 -3.51 -12.35
N GLU A 311 19.74 -2.33 -12.95
CA GLU A 311 18.78 -1.67 -13.84
C GLU A 311 18.61 -2.46 -15.15
N ASP A 312 19.71 -2.90 -15.76
CA ASP A 312 19.68 -3.76 -16.97
C ASP A 312 18.94 -5.08 -16.72
N ILE A 313 19.15 -5.71 -15.55
CA ILE A 313 18.45 -6.96 -15.19
C ILE A 313 16.96 -6.71 -14.97
N LEU A 314 16.58 -5.63 -14.28
CA LEU A 314 15.18 -5.28 -14.12
C LEU A 314 14.51 -4.97 -15.45
N GLN A 315 15.22 -4.28 -16.35
CA GLN A 315 14.74 -4.02 -17.70
C GLN A 315 14.53 -5.32 -18.49
N GLN A 316 15.42 -6.30 -18.33
CA GLN A 316 15.29 -7.63 -18.92
C GLN A 316 14.11 -8.43 -18.36
N CYS A 317 13.73 -8.19 -17.10
CA CYS A 317 12.59 -8.82 -16.42
C CYS A 317 11.29 -8.00 -16.51
N ASN A 318 11.18 -7.05 -17.45
CA ASN A 318 10.01 -6.16 -17.59
C ASN A 318 9.62 -5.40 -16.30
N GLY A 319 10.59 -5.14 -15.43
CA GLY A 319 10.37 -4.49 -14.13
C GLY A 319 9.88 -5.42 -13.01
N ASP A 320 9.80 -6.74 -13.23
CA ASP A 320 9.43 -7.69 -12.18
C ASP A 320 10.60 -7.94 -11.21
N TYR A 321 10.38 -7.59 -9.95
CA TYR A 321 11.36 -7.74 -8.88
C TYR A 321 11.70 -9.20 -8.56
N GLU A 322 10.72 -10.10 -8.56
CA GLU A 322 10.94 -11.50 -8.14
C GLU A 322 11.69 -12.29 -9.21
N GLU A 323 11.41 -12.01 -10.48
CA GLU A 323 12.14 -12.60 -11.61
C GLU A 323 13.59 -12.09 -11.66
N ALA A 324 13.79 -10.77 -11.52
CA ALA A 324 15.12 -10.17 -11.44
C ALA A 324 15.94 -10.70 -10.25
N LEU A 325 15.30 -10.86 -9.09
CA LEU A 325 15.93 -11.42 -7.90
C LEU A 325 16.33 -12.88 -8.09
N THR A 326 15.50 -13.68 -8.76
CA THR A 326 15.80 -15.08 -9.06
C THR A 326 17.00 -15.19 -10.00
N LEU A 327 17.03 -14.39 -11.07
CA LEU A 327 18.17 -14.34 -11.99
C LEU A 327 19.46 -13.91 -11.31
N LEU A 328 19.41 -12.88 -10.45
CA LEU A 328 20.57 -12.43 -9.68
C LEU A 328 21.10 -13.53 -8.75
N ILE A 329 20.23 -14.22 -8.02
CA ILE A 329 20.62 -15.34 -7.16
C ILE A 329 21.23 -16.49 -7.96
N CYS A 330 20.69 -16.81 -9.13
CA CYS A 330 21.24 -17.86 -9.99
C CYS A 330 22.57 -17.48 -10.65
N SER A 331 22.80 -16.19 -10.92
CA SER A 331 24.03 -15.70 -11.55
C SER A 331 25.19 -15.49 -10.57
N LEU A 332 24.88 -15.30 -9.28
CA LEU A 332 25.85 -15.04 -8.22
C LEU A 332 26.09 -16.27 -7.31
N SER A 333 25.44 -17.40 -7.60
CA SER A 333 25.74 -18.71 -7.02
C SER A 333 26.73 -19.47 -7.91
#